data_AF-A0A920HUL1-F1
#
_entry.id   AF-A0A920HUL1-F1
#
_cell.length_a   1.000
_cell.length_b   1.000
_cell.length_c   1.000
_cell.angle_alpha   90.00
_cell.angle_beta   90.00
_cell.angle_gamma   90.00
#
_symmetry.space_group_name_H-M   'P 1'
#
loop_
_entity.id
_entity.type
_entity.pdbx_description
1 polymer ?
#
loop_
_entity_poly.entity_id
_entity_poly.type
_entity_poly.pdbx_seq_one_letter_code
_entity_poly.pdbx_strand_id
1 'polypeptide(L)' 'MPPLIKGYLRLGAYVGDGAVIDKQFGTIDVFIVMPRELIEKRFVDKFTI' A
#
# COMPACT_ATOMS: atom_id res chain seq x y z
N MET A 1 -6.87 2.04 12.18
CA MET A 1 -6.25 1.51 10.94
C MET A 1 -4.80 1.13 11.23
N PRO A 2 -4.36 -0.09 10.86
CA PRO A 2 -2.98 -0.52 11.06
C PRO A 2 -1.97 0.48 10.51
N PRO A 3 -0.80 0.67 11.16
CA PRO A 3 0.16 1.70 10.79
C PRO A 3 0.61 1.65 9.32
N LEU A 4 0.81 0.44 8.78
CA LEU A 4 1.28 0.22 7.42
C LEU A 4 0.27 0.71 6.36
N ILE A 5 -0.99 0.29 6.46
CA ILE A 5 -2.06 0.72 5.56
C ILE A 5 -2.24 2.23 5.61
N LYS A 6 -2.21 2.80 6.83
CA LYS A 6 -2.28 4.26 7.01
C LYS A 6 -1.11 5.00 6.37
N GLY A 7 0.08 4.40 6.36
CA GLY A 7 1.26 4.92 5.68
C GLY A 7 1.06 4.99 4.16
N TYR A 8 0.64 3.89 3.54
CA TYR A 8 0.40 3.84 2.09
C TYR A 8 -0.65 4.86 1.64
N LEU A 9 -1.77 4.95 2.35
CA LEU A 9 -2.83 5.92 2.01
C LEU A 9 -2.35 7.37 2.11
N ARG A 10 -1.50 7.70 3.08
CA ARG A 10 -0.89 9.04 3.20
C ARG A 10 0.05 9.38 2.05
N LEU A 11 0.63 8.37 1.41
CA LEU A 11 1.49 8.52 0.24
C LEU A 11 0.70 8.51 -1.08
N GLY A 12 -0.63 8.60 -1.02
CA GLY A 12 -1.48 8.62 -2.22
C GLY A 12 -1.74 7.25 -2.81
N ALA A 13 -1.55 6.16 -2.05
CA ALA A 13 -1.93 4.83 -2.49
C ALA A 13 -3.46 4.64 -2.48
N TYR A 14 -3.92 3.71 -3.30
CA TYR A 14 -5.32 3.31 -3.45
C TYR A 14 -5.49 1.87 -3.02
N VAL A 15 -6.64 1.55 -2.42
CA VAL A 15 -7.05 0.17 -2.14
C VAL A 15 -8.01 -0.26 -3.24
N GLY A 16 -7.80 -1.43 -3.82
CA GLY A 16 -8.71 -2.04 -4.78
C GLY A 16 -10.06 -2.40 -4.15
N ASP A 17 -11.04 -2.69 -4.99
CA ASP A 17 -12.35 -3.10 -4.50
C ASP A 17 -12.30 -4.53 -3.92
N GLY A 18 -13.01 -4.72 -2.80
CA GLY A 18 -13.06 -5.97 -2.07
C GLY A 18 -11.77 -6.36 -1.32
N ALA A 19 -11.77 -7.60 -0.83
CA ALA A 19 -10.66 -8.22 -0.14
C ALA A 19 -10.70 -9.73 -0.37
N VAL A 20 -9.54 -10.39 -0.32
CA VAL A 20 -9.43 -11.84 -0.43
C VAL A 20 -9.44 -12.43 0.97
N ILE A 21 -10.33 -13.41 1.21
CA ILE A 21 -10.35 -14.17 2.45
C ILE A 21 -9.49 -15.42 2.26
N ASP A 22 -8.30 -15.43 2.83
CA ASP A 22 -7.43 -16.60 2.85
C ASP A 22 -7.74 -17.47 4.08
N LYS A 23 -8.49 -18.54 3.85
CA LYS A 23 -8.90 -19.47 4.92
C LYS A 23 -7.76 -20.38 5.40
N GLN A 24 -6.73 -20.60 4.59
CA GLN A 24 -5.60 -21.46 4.97
C GLN A 24 -4.72 -20.78 6.00
N PHE A 25 -4.53 -19.46 5.85
CA PHE A 25 -3.70 -18.66 6.73
C PHE A 25 -4.50 -17.85 7.76
N GLY A 26 -5.83 -17.81 7.62
CA GLY A 26 -6.71 -17.05 8.52
C GLY A 26 -6.56 -15.54 8.35
N THR A 27 -6.18 -15.09 7.16
CA THR A 27 -5.93 -13.68 6.84
C THR A 27 -7.00 -13.12 5.89
N ILE A 28 -7.08 -11.79 5.86
CA ILE A 28 -7.83 -11.06 4.86
C ILE A 28 -6.86 -10.07 4.22
N ASP A 29 -6.65 -10.22 2.93
CA ASP A 29 -5.70 -9.42 2.16
C ASP A 29 -6.42 -8.45 1.24
N VAL A 30 -5.86 -7.26 1.08
CA VAL A 30 -6.38 -6.22 0.19
C VAL A 30 -5.32 -5.86 -0.84
N PHE A 31 -5.76 -5.58 -2.07
CA PHE A 31 -4.87 -5.10 -3.11
C PHE A 31 -4.61 -3.59 -2.92
N ILE A 32 -3.35 -3.18 -2.90
CA ILE A 32 -2.95 -1.77 -2.77
C ILE A 32 -2.06 -1.38 -3.95
N VAL A 33 -2.37 -0.26 -4.60
CA VAL A 33 -1.56 0.35 -5.66
C VAL A 33 -1.05 1.71 -5.20
N MET A 34 0.26 1.93 -5.35
CA MET A 34 0.91 3.21 -5.04
C MET A 34 1.59 3.75 -6.31
N PRO A 35 0.98 4.71 -7.01
CA PRO A 35 1.60 5.33 -8.18
C PRO A 35 2.89 6.05 -7.78
N ARG A 36 3.98 5.76 -8.50
CA ARG A 36 5.30 6.35 -8.22
C ARG A 36 5.27 7.88 -8.23
N GLU A 37 4.46 8.46 -9.11
CA GLU A 37 4.30 9.90 -9.31
C GLU A 37 3.83 10.64 -8.06
N LEU A 38 3.09 9.94 -7.19
CA LEU A 38 2.50 10.49 -5.96
C LEU A 38 3.44 10.36 -4.76
N ILE A 39 4.54 9.62 -4.91
CA ILE A 39 5.55 9.46 -3.86
C ILE A 39 6.41 10.73 -3.81
N GLU A 40 6.56 11.31 -2.63
CA GLU A 40 7.44 12.48 -2.49
C GLU A 40 8.87 12.14 -2.94
N LYS A 41 9.46 13.05 -3.71
CA LYS A 41 10.78 12.88 -4.33
C LYS A 41 11.87 12.44 -3.34
N ARG A 42 11.85 12.97 -2.11
CA ARG A 42 12.81 12.61 -1.04
C ARG A 42 12.82 11.12 -0.67
N PHE A 43 11.72 10.41 -0.89
CA PHE A 43 11.65 8.96 -0.67
C PHE A 43 12.15 8.22 -1.91
N VAL A 44 11.77 8.66 -3.11
CA VAL A 44 12.24 8.08 -4.38
C VAL A 44 13.76 8.14 -4.49
N ASP A 45 14.37 9.26 -4.11
CA ASP A 45 15.81 9.48 -4.17
C ASP A 45 16.60 8.53 -3.25
N LYS A 46 15.98 7.98 -2.18
CA LYS A 46 16.62 7.01 -1.27
C LYS A 46 16.67 5.58 -1.82
N PHE A 47 15.82 5.27 -2.80
CA PHE A 47 15.67 3.92 -3.35
C PHE A 47 16.02 3.84 -4.84
N THR A 48 16.49 4.94 -5.42
CA THR A 48 17.00 4.97 -6.80
C THR A 48 18.51 4.69 -6.74
N ILE A 49 18.96 3.66 -7.48
CA ILE A 49 20.38 3.31 -7.67
C ILE A 49 21.02 4.26 -8.68
#